data_AF-A0A2M6W341-F1
#
_entry.id   AF-A0A2M6W341-F1
#
_cell.length_a   1.000
_cell.length_b   1.000
_cell.length_c   1.000
_cell.angle_alpha   90.00
_cell.angle_beta   90.00
_cell.angle_gamma   90.00
#
_symmetry.space_group_name_H-M   'P 1'
#
loop_
_entity.id
_entity.type
_entity.pdbx_description
1 polymer ?
#
loop_
_entity_poly.entity_id
_entity_poly.type
_entity_poly.pdbx_seq_one_letter_code
_entity_poly.pdbx_strand_id
1 'polypeptide(L)' 'MHYVYILELNNGDYYTGSTSDLKNRLKQHQNDQNPSTKNHRPTKLIWSATFRTKKLAE' A
#
# COMPACT_ATOMS: atom_id res chain seq x y z
N MET A 1 4.72 0.65 -15.08
CA MET A 1 4.20 -0.49 -14.29
C MET A 1 3.49 0.07 -13.08
N HIS A 2 2.35 -0.50 -12.74
CA HIS A 2 1.52 -0.07 -11.61
C HIS A 2 1.34 -1.25 -10.66
N TYR A 3 1.24 -0.96 -9.38
CA TYR A 3 1.11 -1.93 -8.32
C TYR A 3 -0.21 -1.70 -7.62
N VAL A 4 -0.93 -2.78 -7.36
CA VAL A 4 -2.02 -2.81 -6.38
C VAL A 4 -1.51 -3.62 -5.21
N TYR A 5 -1.76 -3.13 -4.00
CA TYR A 5 -1.25 -3.74 -2.78
C TYR A 5 -2.28 -3.72 -1.66
N ILE A 6 -2.18 -4.71 -0.77
CA ILE A 6 -2.99 -4.85 0.44
C ILE A 6 -2.04 -4.90 1.63
N LEU A 7 -2.21 -3.97 2.56
CA LEU A 7 -1.52 -3.93 3.84
C LEU A 7 -2.47 -4.36 4.95
N GLU A 8 -1.95 -5.12 5.91
CA GLU A 8 -2.59 -5.29 7.21
C GLU A 8 -2.22 -4.10 8.09
N LEU A 9 -3.21 -3.52 8.74
CA LEU A 9 -3.09 -2.44 9.70
C LEU A 9 -3.00 -2.99 11.12
N ASN A 10 -2.43 -2.21 12.04
CA ASN A 10 -2.23 -2.64 13.43
C ASN A 10 -3.55 -2.89 14.20
N ASN A 11 -4.67 -2.40 13.69
CA ASN A 11 -6.00 -2.65 14.25
C ASN A 11 -6.66 -3.93 13.68
N GLY A 12 -5.98 -4.67 12.81
CA GLY A 12 -6.51 -5.86 12.14
C GLY A 12 -7.31 -5.56 10.87
N ASP A 13 -7.47 -4.29 10.49
CA ASP A 13 -8.08 -3.93 9.21
C ASP A 13 -7.11 -4.08 8.05
N TYR A 14 -7.67 -4.08 6.84
CA TYR A 14 -6.90 -4.13 5.60
C TYR A 14 -6.97 -2.79 4.86
N TYR A 15 -5.82 -2.30 4.42
CA TYR A 15 -5.70 -1.13 3.56
C TYR A 15 -5.32 -1.56 2.14
N THR A 16 -6.16 -1.21 1.17
CA THR A 16 -5.88 -1.41 -0.25
C THR A 16 -5.42 -0.11 -0.88
N GLY A 17 -4.37 -0.15 -1.69
CA GLY A 17 -3.90 1.01 -2.44
C GLY A 17 -3.27 0.65 -3.77
N SER A 18 -3.11 1.65 -4.62
CA SER A 18 -2.35 1.53 -5.86
C SER A 18 -1.24 2.59 -5.94
N THR A 19 -0.15 2.25 -6.62
CA THR A 19 1.01 3.12 -6.80
C THR A 19 1.82 2.70 -8.02
N SER A 20 2.55 3.62 -8.65
CA SER A 20 3.57 3.27 -9.64
C SER A 20 4.89 2.82 -9.01
N ASP A 21 5.11 3.12 -7.72
CA ASP A 21 6.32 2.79 -6.97
C ASP A 21 5.96 2.19 -5.59
N LEU A 22 5.97 0.85 -5.51
CA LEU A 22 5.60 0.12 -4.30
C LEU A 22 6.64 0.28 -3.19
N LYS A 23 7.93 0.26 -3.52
CA LYS A 23 9.01 0.37 -2.52
C LYS A 23 8.99 1.72 -1.82
N ASN A 24 8.87 2.80 -2.57
CA ASN A 24 8.80 4.13 -1.97
C ASN A 24 7.52 4.30 -1.14
N ARG A 25 6.40 3.78 -1.63
CA ARG A 25 5.12 3.83 -0.90
C ARG A 25 5.18 3.07 0.43
N LEU A 26 5.76 1.87 0.46
CA LEU A 26 5.97 1.11 1.70
C LEU A 26 6.85 1.87 2.69
N LYS A 27 7.92 2.53 2.24
CA LYS A 27 8.75 3.39 3.09
C LYS A 27 7.97 4.58 3.66
N GLN A 28 7.13 5.23 2.85
CA GLN A 28 6.26 6.32 3.32
C GLN A 28 5.29 5.85 4.40
N HIS A 29 4.72 4.65 4.23
CA HIS A 29 3.85 4.02 5.23
C HIS A 29 4.61 3.69 6.54
N GLN A 30 5.86 3.24 6.46
CA GLN A 30 6.71 2.99 7.64
C GLN A 30 7.13 4.28 8.35
N ASN A 31 7.28 5.38 7.62
CA ASN A 31 7.70 6.67 8.15
C ASN A 31 6.52 7.58 8.59
N ASP A 32 5.32 7.04 8.77
CA ASP A 32 4.10 7.79 9.14
C ASP A 32 3.71 8.93 8.18
N GLN A 33 4.20 8.89 6.93
CA GLN A 33 3.97 9.95 5.95
C GLN A 33 2.66 9.78 5.17
N ASN A 34 1.95 8.66 5.37
CA ASN A 34 0.64 8.44 4.76
C ASN A 34 -0.49 8.75 5.77
N PRO A 35 -1.28 9.82 5.56
CA PRO A 35 -2.35 10.21 6.49
C PRO A 35 -3.42 9.12 6.65
N SER A 36 -3.67 8.29 5.62
CA SER A 36 -4.68 7.22 5.66
C SER A 36 -4.30 6.06 6.59
N THR A 37 -3.01 5.83 6.81
CA THR A 37 -2.54 4.73 7.67
C THR A 37 -1.79 5.22 8.90
N LYS A 38 -1.67 6.54 9.09
CA LYS A 38 -0.95 7.15 10.21
C LYS A 38 -1.50 6.72 11.57
N ASN A 39 -2.82 6.56 11.67
CA ASN A 39 -3.48 6.19 12.93
C ASN A 39 -3.34 4.70 13.26
N HIS A 40 -3.21 3.83 12.26
CA HIS A 40 -3.27 2.36 12.42
C HIS A 40 -2.11 1.65 11.73
N ARG A 41 -0.94 2.33 11.66
CA ARG A 41 0.33 1.94 11.03
C ARG A 41 0.35 0.52 10.42
N PRO A 42 0.58 0.37 9.11
CA PRO A 42 0.56 -0.93 8.48
C PRO A 42 1.66 -1.82 9.05
N THR A 43 1.27 -3.00 9.52
CA THR A 43 2.15 -3.98 10.16
C THR A 43 2.80 -4.87 9.12
N LYS A 44 2.10 -5.18 8.02
CA LYS A 44 2.57 -6.14 7.02
C LYS A 44 2.00 -5.89 5.63
N LEU A 45 2.81 -6.15 4.60
CA LEU A 45 2.33 -6.31 3.23
C LEU A 45 1.79 -7.73 3.07
N ILE A 46 0.48 -7.88 2.90
CA ILE A 46 -0.18 -9.18 2.76
C ILE A 46 -0.20 -9.64 1.31
N TRP A 47 -0.40 -8.71 0.39
CA TRP A 47 -0.50 -9.02 -1.03
C TRP A 47 -0.06 -7.86 -1.91
N SER A 48 0.52 -8.17 -3.06
CA SER A 48 0.73 -7.19 -4.13
C SER A 48 0.67 -7.84 -5.50
N ALA A 49 0.12 -7.11 -6.47
CA ALA A 49 0.14 -7.47 -7.89
C ALA A 49 0.66 -6.32 -8.74
N THR A 50 1.28 -6.69 -9.86
CA THR A 50 1.89 -5.74 -10.79
C THR A 50 1.17 -5.79 -12.13
N PHE A 51 0.85 -4.61 -12.65
CA PHE A 51 0.12 -4.40 -13.89
C PHE A 51 0.94 -3.52 -14.83
N ARG A 52 0.78 -3.75 -16.14
CA ARG A 52 1.51 -2.99 -17.16
C ARG A 52 1.03 -1.55 -17.27
N THR A 53 -0.28 -1.32 -17.14
CA THR A 53 -0.92 -0.02 -17.30
C THR A 53 -1.75 0.35 -16.07
N LYS A 54 -1.96 1.64 -15.86
CA LYS A 54 -2.76 2.17 -14.75
C LYS A 54 -4.20 1.65 -14.79
N LYS A 55 -4.78 1.61 -16.00
CA LYS A 55 -6.14 1.12 -16.27
C LYS A 55 -6.38 -0.34 -15.85
N LEU A 56 -5.34 -1.17 -15.81
CA LEU A 56 -5.46 -2.56 -15.34
C LEU A 56 -5.34 -2.67 -13.81
N ALA A 57 -4.86 -1.62 -13.14
CA ALA A 57 -4.63 -1.56 -11.70
C ALA A 57 -5.70 -0.72 -10.95
N GLU A 58 -6.59 -0.04 -11.67
CA GLU A 58 -7.67 0.81 -11.13
C GLU A 58 -9.04 0.17 -11.34
#